data_AF-A0A0B3YH08-F1
#
_entry.id   AF-A0A0B3YH08-F1
#
_cell.length_a   1.000
_cell.length_b   1.000
_cell.length_c   1.000
_cell.angle_alpha   90.00
_cell.angle_beta   90.00
_cell.angle_gamma   90.00
#
_symmetry.space_group_name_H-M   'P 1'
#
loop_
_entity.id
_entity.type
_entity.pdbx_description
1 polymer ?
#
loop_
_entity_poly.entity_id
_entity_poly.type
_entity_poly.pdbx_seq_one_letter_code
_entity_poly.pdbx_strand_id
1 'polypeptide(L)'
;MVLGKKLFPSTLLLWGKRIMLLSLVSAAMWGCSKEPQQTIHWHNAYDIERELHLLGQQEDPREIYRRLQGMKQQASLQLSQLRQTGRHDPLFIEWLESLRISLSLAPLYGNTIETCNVWQNAMEEAWGARISNFNERAKLVWRVMVATCNARVRSV
;
A
#
# COMPACT_ATOMS: atom_id res chain seq x y z
N MET A 1 -30.82 30.68 64.83
CA MET A 1 -30.74 29.29 64.31
C MET A 1 -30.60 29.34 62.79
N VAL A 2 -29.54 28.72 62.28
CA VAL A 2 -29.33 28.16 60.91
C VAL A 2 -29.25 29.09 59.69
N LEU A 3 -28.02 29.58 59.44
CA LEU A 3 -27.18 29.37 58.25
C LEU A 3 -27.85 28.92 56.92
N GLY A 4 -27.93 29.82 55.94
CA GLY A 4 -28.22 29.50 54.53
C GLY A 4 -27.04 29.88 53.62
N LYS A 5 -26.06 28.97 53.50
CA LYS A 5 -24.91 29.10 52.59
C LYS A 5 -25.39 29.08 51.13
N LYS A 6 -25.19 30.18 50.38
CA LYS A 6 -25.27 30.18 48.91
C LYS A 6 -24.07 29.42 48.35
N LEU A 7 -24.32 28.24 47.79
CA LEU A 7 -23.33 27.43 47.09
C LEU A 7 -23.04 27.99 45.69
N PHE A 8 -21.79 28.43 45.51
CA PHE A 8 -20.95 28.55 44.31
C PHE A 8 -21.54 28.26 42.91
N PRO A 9 -21.40 29.17 41.93
CA PRO A 9 -21.69 28.92 40.51
C PRO A 9 -20.50 28.32 39.73
N SER A 10 -19.41 27.93 40.41
CA SER A 10 -18.10 27.68 39.79
C SER A 10 -17.94 26.29 39.18
N THR A 11 -18.74 25.29 39.59
CA THR A 11 -18.59 23.89 39.16
C THR A 11 -19.24 23.59 37.81
N LEU A 12 -20.29 24.31 37.42
CA LEU A 12 -20.97 24.15 36.13
C LEU A 12 -20.10 24.60 34.94
N LEU A 13 -19.33 25.68 35.12
CA LEU A 13 -18.44 26.24 34.10
C LEU A 13 -17.23 25.33 33.79
N LEU A 14 -16.74 24.61 34.80
CA LEU A 14 -15.65 23.63 34.66
C LEU A 14 -16.09 22.35 33.96
N TRP A 15 -17.34 21.92 34.17
CA TRP A 15 -17.91 20.75 33.49
C TRP A 15 -18.15 21.02 32.00
N GLY A 16 -18.69 22.19 31.64
CA GLY A 16 -18.89 22.58 30.24
C GLY A 16 -17.59 22.63 29.43
N LYS A 17 -16.50 23.15 30.02
CA LYS A 17 -15.17 23.16 29.40
C LYS A 17 -14.61 21.75 29.13
N ARG A 18 -14.83 20.80 30.05
CA ARG A 18 -14.35 19.42 29.89
C ARG A 18 -15.11 18.66 28.80
N ILE A 19 -16.43 18.89 28.67
CA ILE A 19 -17.25 18.27 27.63
C ILE A 19 -16.86 18.79 26.24
N MET A 20 -16.58 20.09 26.12
CA MET A 20 -16.17 20.70 24.84
C MET A 20 -14.76 20.28 24.38
N LEU A 21 -13.86 20.00 25.33
CA LEU A 21 -12.53 19.46 25.04
C LEU A 21 -12.58 17.99 24.59
N LEU A 22 -13.47 17.19 25.18
CA LEU A 22 -13.68 15.79 24.78
C LEU A 22 -14.27 15.65 23.37
N SER A 23 -15.15 16.56 22.96
CA SER A 23 -15.70 16.58 21.59
C SER A 23 -14.67 17.03 20.54
N LEU A 24 -13.77 17.96 20.88
CA LEU A 24 -12.67 18.38 19.99
C LEU A 24 -11.62 17.28 19.77
N VAL A 25 -11.32 16.48 20.79
CA VAL A 25 -10.38 15.34 20.67
C VAL A 25 -10.97 14.21 19.83
N SER A 26 -12.29 13.99 19.89
CA SER A 26 -12.96 12.98 19.06
C SER A 26 -13.12 13.41 17.60
N ALA A 27 -13.28 14.71 17.32
CA ALA A 27 -13.27 15.24 15.96
C ALA A 27 -11.88 15.17 15.28
N ALA A 28 -10.79 15.30 16.05
CA ALA A 28 -9.42 15.19 15.53
C ALA A 28 -9.06 13.77 15.07
N MET A 29 -9.77 12.73 15.54
CA MET A 29 -9.57 11.34 15.15
C MET A 29 -10.28 10.96 13.83
N TRP A 30 -11.14 11.84 13.29
CA TRP A 30 -11.82 11.60 12.00
C TRP A 30 -11.04 12.11 10.78
N GLY A 31 -9.89 12.74 10.97
CA GLY A 31 -9.11 13.41 9.92
C GLY A 31 -8.01 12.59 9.21
N CYS A 32 -7.94 11.27 9.41
CA CYS A 32 -7.02 10.40 8.65
C CYS A 32 -7.72 9.12 8.19
N SER A 33 -8.87 9.27 7.53
CA SER A 33 -9.29 8.24 6.59
C SER A 33 -8.31 8.31 5.42
N LYS A 34 -7.21 7.54 5.49
CA LYS A 34 -6.53 7.12 4.27
C LYS A 34 -7.63 6.49 3.43
N GLU A 35 -7.89 7.11 2.27
CA GLU A 35 -8.80 6.62 1.25
C GLU A 35 -8.67 5.09 1.20
N PRO A 36 -9.77 4.34 1.41
CA PRO A 36 -9.68 2.89 1.51
C PRO A 36 -9.07 2.41 0.20
N GLN A 37 -7.81 1.95 0.27
CA GLN A 37 -7.17 1.27 -0.85
C GLN A 37 -8.14 0.19 -1.26
N GLN A 38 -8.67 0.28 -2.48
CA GLN A 38 -9.48 -0.78 -3.08
C GLN A 38 -8.73 -2.09 -2.84
N THR A 39 -9.28 -2.92 -1.96
CA THR A 39 -8.70 -4.21 -1.61
C THR A 39 -8.93 -5.14 -2.79
N ILE A 40 -7.98 -5.12 -3.71
CA ILE A 40 -7.93 -6.03 -4.84
C ILE A 40 -7.88 -7.45 -4.30
N HIS A 41 -8.88 -8.29 -4.53
CA HIS A 41 -8.83 -9.69 -4.13
C HIS A 41 -8.55 -10.57 -5.35
N TRP A 42 -7.35 -11.16 -5.42
CA TRP A 42 -6.99 -12.13 -6.46
C TRP A 42 -7.45 -13.52 -6.07
N HIS A 43 -8.07 -14.24 -7.00
CA HIS A 43 -8.51 -15.62 -6.81
C HIS A 43 -7.50 -16.62 -7.36
N ASN A 44 -6.67 -16.20 -8.32
CA ASN A 44 -5.67 -17.04 -9.00
C ASN A 44 -4.53 -16.20 -9.60
N ALA A 45 -3.55 -16.90 -10.18
CA ALA A 45 -2.40 -16.30 -10.87
C ALA A 45 -2.78 -15.35 -12.03
N TYR A 46 -3.83 -15.70 -12.79
CA TYR A 46 -4.25 -14.91 -13.95
C TYR A 46 -4.78 -13.53 -13.55
N ASP A 47 -5.43 -13.42 -12.37
CA ASP A 47 -5.85 -12.11 -11.86
C ASP A 47 -4.65 -11.19 -11.63
N ILE A 48 -3.56 -11.72 -11.06
CA ILE A 48 -2.30 -10.97 -10.85
C ILE A 48 -1.69 -10.58 -12.20
N GLU A 49 -1.59 -11.51 -13.14
CA GLU A 49 -1.03 -11.26 -14.46
C GLU A 49 -1.80 -10.18 -15.21
N ARG A 50 -3.14 -10.26 -15.17
CA ARG A 50 -4.03 -9.26 -15.77
C ARG A 50 -3.81 -7.88 -15.15
N GLU A 51 -3.68 -7.79 -13.84
CA GLU A 51 -3.44 -6.50 -13.19
C GLU A 51 -2.09 -5.91 -13.54
N LEU A 52 -1.03 -6.71 -13.54
CA LEU A 52 0.29 -6.26 -13.99
C LEU A 52 0.22 -5.80 -15.45
N HIS A 53 -0.51 -6.53 -16.31
CA HIS A 53 -0.70 -6.14 -17.70
C HIS A 53 -1.40 -4.77 -17.82
N LEU A 54 -2.52 -4.57 -17.11
CA LEU A 54 -3.25 -3.30 -17.09
C LEU A 54 -2.40 -2.17 -16.51
N LEU A 55 -1.61 -2.46 -15.47
CA LEU A 55 -0.76 -1.48 -14.83
C LEU A 55 0.40 -1.05 -15.73
N GLY A 56 0.92 -1.96 -16.56
CA GLY A 56 1.92 -1.65 -17.59
C GLY A 56 1.39 -0.75 -18.71
N GLN A 57 0.06 -0.59 -18.85
CA GLN A 57 -0.57 0.34 -19.79
C GLN A 57 -0.90 1.70 -19.16
N GLN A 58 -0.75 1.86 -17.84
CA GLN A 58 -1.00 3.13 -17.17
C GLN A 58 0.08 4.15 -17.54
N GLU A 59 -0.34 5.39 -17.81
CA GLU A 59 0.57 6.46 -18.22
C GLU A 59 1.04 7.29 -17.03
N ASP A 60 0.22 7.43 -15.98
CA ASP A 60 0.59 8.17 -14.77
C ASP A 60 1.55 7.35 -13.88
N PRO A 61 2.82 7.77 -13.74
CA PRO A 61 3.79 7.04 -12.94
C PRO A 61 3.46 7.07 -11.44
N ARG A 62 2.76 8.10 -10.95
CA ARG A 62 2.36 8.19 -9.53
C ARG A 62 1.26 7.18 -9.23
N GLU A 63 0.33 7.00 -10.16
CA GLU A 63 -0.71 5.99 -10.04
C GLU A 63 -0.12 4.57 -10.12
N ILE A 64 0.82 4.33 -11.05
CA ILE A 64 1.56 3.05 -11.09
C ILE A 64 2.22 2.77 -9.74
N TYR A 65 2.97 3.74 -9.23
CA TYR A 65 3.70 3.60 -7.98
C TYR A 65 2.78 3.31 -6.79
N ARG A 66 1.67 4.05 -6.66
CA ARG A 66 0.66 3.83 -5.62
C ARG A 66 0.04 2.43 -5.72
N ARG A 67 -0.30 1.99 -6.93
CA ARG A 67 -0.89 0.65 -7.14
C ARG A 67 0.12 -0.46 -6.83
N LEU A 68 1.39 -0.31 -7.20
CA LEU A 68 2.46 -1.25 -6.83
C LEU A 68 2.61 -1.38 -5.30
N GLN A 69 2.52 -0.26 -4.55
CA GLN A 69 2.50 -0.31 -3.08
C GLN A 69 1.30 -1.10 -2.54
N GLY A 70 0.11 -0.89 -3.12
CA GLY A 70 -1.09 -1.65 -2.77
C GLY A 70 -0.96 -3.14 -3.08
N MET A 71 -0.45 -3.48 -4.26
CA MET A 71 -0.22 -4.87 -4.68
C MET A 71 0.75 -5.61 -3.74
N LYS A 72 1.80 -4.94 -3.27
CA LYS A 72 2.74 -5.52 -2.27
C LYS A 72 2.04 -5.88 -0.96
N GLN A 73 1.23 -4.95 -0.45
CA GLN A 73 0.48 -5.14 0.79
C GLN A 73 -0.51 -6.29 0.62
N GLN A 74 -1.25 -6.30 -0.49
CA GLN A 74 -2.22 -7.33 -0.80
C GLN A 74 -1.59 -8.71 -0.95
N ALA A 75 -0.47 -8.83 -1.68
CA ALA A 75 0.25 -10.10 -1.83
C ALA A 75 0.68 -10.67 -0.47
N SER A 76 1.14 -9.80 0.43
CA SER A 76 1.56 -10.18 1.78
C SER A 76 0.37 -10.65 2.63
N LEU A 77 -0.77 -9.95 2.54
CA LEU A 77 -2.00 -10.32 3.25
C LEU A 77 -2.55 -11.66 2.77
N GLN A 78 -2.66 -11.86 1.45
CA GLN A 78 -3.16 -13.12 0.90
C GLN A 78 -2.23 -14.29 1.19
N LEU A 79 -0.90 -14.12 1.08
CA LEU A 79 0.04 -15.18 1.50
C LEU A 79 -0.14 -15.58 2.97
N SER A 80 -0.38 -14.61 3.86
CA SER A 80 -0.63 -14.89 5.27
C SER A 80 -1.93 -15.68 5.48
N GLN A 81 -2.99 -15.33 4.76
CA GLN A 81 -4.29 -16.02 4.79
C GLN A 81 -4.21 -17.45 4.22
N LEU A 82 -3.49 -17.63 3.13
CA LEU A 82 -3.29 -18.94 2.49
C LEU A 82 -2.50 -19.89 3.40
N ARG A 83 -1.52 -19.40 4.16
CA ARG A 83 -0.84 -20.24 5.16
C ARG A 83 -1.77 -20.83 6.22
N GLN A 84 -2.93 -20.20 6.46
CA GLN A 84 -3.90 -20.64 7.47
C GLN A 84 -5.01 -21.55 6.89
N THR A 85 -5.22 -21.55 5.58
CA THR A 85 -6.45 -22.12 4.96
C THR A 85 -6.23 -23.40 4.16
N GLY A 86 -4.99 -23.88 3.98
CA GLY A 86 -4.69 -25.24 3.51
C GLY A 86 -4.34 -25.34 2.03
N ARG A 87 -5.00 -26.24 1.26
CA ARG A 87 -4.58 -26.60 -0.10
C ARG A 87 -4.88 -25.47 -1.08
N HIS A 88 -3.84 -24.93 -1.71
CA HIS A 88 -3.92 -23.82 -2.66
C HIS A 88 -3.22 -24.15 -3.97
N ASP A 89 -3.57 -23.40 -5.02
CA ASP A 89 -2.89 -23.47 -6.31
C ASP A 89 -1.40 -23.08 -6.15
N PRO A 90 -0.45 -24.00 -6.43
CA PRO A 90 0.98 -23.71 -6.33
C PRO A 90 1.41 -22.52 -7.20
N LEU A 91 0.82 -22.38 -8.39
CA LEU A 91 1.16 -21.29 -9.31
C LEU A 91 0.74 -19.94 -8.75
N PHE A 92 -0.40 -19.89 -8.07
CA PHE A 92 -0.88 -18.68 -7.40
C PHE A 92 0.04 -18.29 -6.23
N ILE A 93 0.45 -19.26 -5.40
CA ILE A 93 1.42 -19.00 -4.32
C ILE A 93 2.74 -18.47 -4.89
N GLU A 94 3.29 -19.11 -5.92
CA GLU A 94 4.53 -18.67 -6.55
C GLU A 94 4.43 -17.23 -7.06
N TRP A 95 3.31 -16.87 -7.69
CA TRP A 95 3.07 -15.51 -8.15
C TRP A 95 3.02 -14.50 -7.01
N LEU A 96 2.31 -14.81 -5.93
CA LEU A 96 2.24 -13.93 -4.75
C LEU A 96 3.61 -13.76 -4.10
N GLU A 97 4.40 -14.84 -3.97
CA GLU A 97 5.75 -14.77 -3.41
C GLU A 97 6.70 -13.97 -4.31
N SER A 98 6.68 -14.24 -5.62
CA SER A 98 7.49 -13.52 -6.61
C SER A 98 7.18 -12.02 -6.59
N LEU A 99 5.90 -11.67 -6.54
CA LEU A 99 5.45 -10.28 -6.48
C LEU A 99 5.87 -9.62 -5.16
N ARG A 100 5.67 -10.30 -4.02
CA ARG A 100 6.09 -9.80 -2.70
C ARG A 100 7.59 -9.52 -2.68
N ILE A 101 8.41 -10.44 -3.15
CA ILE A 101 9.88 -10.32 -3.13
C ILE A 101 10.31 -9.16 -4.03
N SER A 102 9.82 -9.13 -5.28
CA SER A 102 10.13 -8.07 -6.25
C SER A 102 9.79 -6.68 -5.69
N LEU A 103 8.61 -6.53 -5.09
CA LEU A 103 8.15 -5.26 -4.53
C LEU A 103 8.75 -4.94 -3.15
N SER A 104 9.42 -5.90 -2.52
CA SER A 104 10.15 -5.66 -1.26
C SER A 104 11.50 -5.03 -1.50
N LEU A 105 12.15 -5.39 -2.61
CA LEU A 105 13.42 -4.80 -3.05
C LEU A 105 13.22 -3.55 -3.90
N ALA A 106 12.04 -3.39 -4.50
CA ALA A 106 11.67 -2.17 -5.21
C ALA A 106 11.72 -0.94 -4.28
N PRO A 107 12.20 0.23 -4.77
CA PRO A 107 12.30 1.44 -3.98
C PRO A 107 10.95 2.15 -3.80
N LEU A 108 10.05 1.50 -3.07
CA LEU A 108 8.66 1.92 -2.84
C LEU A 108 8.45 2.71 -1.53
N TYR A 109 9.51 3.26 -0.93
CA TYR A 109 9.50 3.82 0.44
C TYR A 109 9.35 5.35 0.53
N GLY A 110 9.18 6.05 -0.59
CA GLY A 110 9.05 7.51 -0.62
C GLY A 110 7.91 8.04 -1.47
N ASN A 111 7.78 9.37 -1.52
CA ASN A 111 6.86 10.09 -2.41
C ASN A 111 7.49 10.35 -3.80
N THR A 112 8.75 9.96 -3.95
CA THR A 112 9.59 10.20 -5.12
C THR A 112 9.81 8.90 -5.86
N ILE A 113 9.68 8.95 -7.18
CA ILE A 113 9.89 7.79 -8.05
C ILE A 113 11.38 7.69 -8.38
N GLU A 114 12.02 6.58 -8.02
CA GLU A 114 13.44 6.36 -8.30
C GLU A 114 13.76 6.18 -9.80
N THR A 115 15.04 6.31 -10.14
CA THR A 115 15.53 6.13 -11.53
C THR A 115 15.49 4.67 -11.97
N CYS A 116 15.43 4.44 -13.29
CA CYS A 116 15.33 3.08 -13.85
C CYS A 116 16.49 2.15 -13.47
N ASN A 117 17.70 2.68 -13.23
CA ASN A 117 18.84 1.88 -12.80
C ASN A 117 18.63 1.27 -11.40
N VAL A 118 18.01 2.03 -10.49
CA VAL A 118 17.70 1.54 -9.13
C VAL A 118 16.66 0.42 -9.21
N TRP A 119 15.64 0.59 -10.06
CA TRP A 119 14.62 -0.43 -10.32
C TRP A 119 15.19 -1.69 -10.98
N GLN A 120 16.11 -1.52 -11.95
CA GLN A 120 16.81 -2.64 -12.58
C GLN A 120 17.57 -3.46 -11.54
N ASN A 121 18.40 -2.82 -10.72
CA ASN A 121 19.21 -3.51 -9.72
C ASN A 121 18.33 -4.28 -8.74
N ALA A 122 17.26 -3.66 -8.25
CA ALA A 122 16.30 -4.31 -7.35
C ALA A 122 15.64 -5.55 -7.98
N MET A 123 15.33 -5.50 -9.28
CA MET A 123 14.74 -6.63 -9.99
C MET A 123 15.74 -7.74 -10.26
N GLU A 124 16.96 -7.42 -10.67
CA GLU A 124 17.99 -8.44 -10.87
C GLU A 124 18.33 -9.16 -9.57
N GLU A 125 18.34 -8.43 -8.45
CA GLU A 125 18.49 -8.99 -7.11
C GLU A 125 17.29 -9.88 -6.71
N ALA A 126 16.05 -9.40 -6.90
CA ALA A 126 14.84 -10.14 -6.55
C ALA A 126 14.72 -11.49 -7.27
N TRP A 127 15.18 -11.55 -8.52
CA TRP A 127 15.06 -12.72 -9.38
C TRP A 127 16.35 -13.52 -9.50
N GLY A 128 17.46 -13.05 -8.91
CA GLY A 128 18.77 -13.71 -8.96
C GLY A 128 19.33 -13.86 -10.39
N ALA A 129 18.89 -13.02 -11.33
CA ALA A 129 19.22 -13.12 -12.74
C ALA A 129 19.34 -11.73 -13.37
N ARG A 130 20.12 -11.60 -14.45
CA ARG A 130 20.14 -10.38 -15.25
C ARG A 130 18.84 -10.22 -16.05
N ILE A 131 18.46 -8.99 -16.37
CA ILE A 131 17.23 -8.71 -17.16
C ILE A 131 17.18 -9.51 -18.47
N SER A 132 18.32 -9.69 -19.14
CA SER A 132 18.41 -10.47 -20.39
C SER A 132 17.94 -11.92 -20.24
N ASN A 133 17.98 -12.45 -19.02
CA ASN A 133 17.69 -13.85 -18.69
C ASN A 133 16.37 -14.00 -17.91
N PHE A 134 15.58 -12.92 -17.80
CA PHE A 134 14.27 -12.98 -17.16
C PHE A 134 13.36 -13.97 -17.89
N ASN A 135 12.68 -14.80 -17.12
CA ASN A 135 11.56 -15.59 -17.64
C ASN A 135 10.35 -14.68 -17.93
N GLU A 136 9.29 -15.21 -18.54
CA GLU A 136 8.12 -14.39 -18.91
C GLU A 136 7.44 -13.71 -17.72
N ARG A 137 7.44 -14.32 -16.53
CA ARG A 137 6.87 -13.72 -15.31
C ARG A 137 7.69 -12.53 -14.84
N ALA A 138 9.01 -12.70 -14.77
CA ALA A 138 9.94 -11.62 -14.41
C ALA A 138 9.88 -10.48 -15.44
N LYS A 139 9.77 -10.79 -16.74
CA LYS A 139 9.56 -9.79 -17.79
C LYS A 139 8.25 -9.02 -17.60
N LEU A 140 7.17 -9.68 -17.19
CA LEU A 140 5.88 -9.02 -16.93
C LEU A 140 6.01 -8.00 -15.79
N VAL A 141 6.57 -8.41 -14.65
CA VAL A 141 6.82 -7.52 -13.51
C VAL A 141 7.76 -6.38 -13.90
N TRP A 142 8.82 -6.70 -14.64
CA TRP A 142 9.79 -5.72 -15.12
C TRP A 142 9.16 -4.63 -16.00
N ARG A 143 8.26 -4.98 -16.93
CA ARG A 143 7.57 -4.01 -17.79
C ARG A 143 6.81 -2.95 -16.99
N VAL A 144 6.13 -3.37 -15.93
CA VAL A 144 5.40 -2.45 -15.04
C VAL A 144 6.36 -1.54 -14.28
N MET A 145 7.44 -2.11 -13.75
CA MET A 145 8.45 -1.33 -13.02
C MET A 145 9.13 -0.29 -13.92
N VAL A 146 9.47 -0.67 -15.15
CA VAL A 146 10.01 0.25 -16.17
C VAL A 146 9.04 1.36 -16.52
N ALA A 147 7.74 1.05 -16.67
CA ALA A 147 6.73 2.08 -16.93
C ALA A 147 6.74 3.16 -15.84
N THR A 148 6.87 2.76 -14.57
CA THR A 148 6.98 3.67 -13.42
C THR A 148 8.12 4.68 -13.57
N CYS A 149 9.33 4.23 -13.94
CA CYS A 149 10.50 5.09 -14.00
C CYS A 149 10.65 5.82 -15.35
N ASN A 150 10.14 5.27 -16.46
CA ASN A 150 10.19 5.91 -17.77
C ASN A 150 9.16 7.03 -17.92
N ALA A 151 7.98 6.91 -17.33
CA ALA A 151 7.01 7.99 -17.36
C ALA A 151 7.48 9.24 -16.57
N ARG A 152 8.39 9.07 -15.59
CA ARG A 152 9.13 10.19 -14.99
C ARG A 152 9.98 10.96 -16.02
N VAL A 153 10.59 10.27 -16.99
CA VAL A 153 11.42 10.91 -18.03
C VAL A 153 10.56 11.76 -18.98
N ARG A 154 9.27 11.43 -19.15
CA ARG A 154 8.34 12.19 -19.99
C ARG A 154 7.65 13.35 -19.26
N SER A 155 7.64 13.34 -17.94
CA SER A 155 7.02 14.38 -17.10
C SER A 155 7.96 15.53 -16.70
N VAL A 156 9.20 15.53 -17.20
CA VAL A 156 10.23 16.55 -16.95
C VAL A 156 10.46 17.37 -18.22
#